data_AF-A0A7Y1ADY6-F1
#
_entry.id   AF-A0A7Y1ADY6-F1
#
_cell.length_a   1.000
_cell.length_b   1.000
_cell.length_c   1.000
_cell.angle_alpha   90.00
_cell.angle_beta   90.00
_cell.angle_gamma   90.00
#
_symmetry.space_group_name_H-M   'P 1'
#
loop_
_entity.id
_entity.type
_entity.pdbx_description
1 polymer ?
#
loop_
_entity_poly.entity_id
_entity_poly.type
_entity_poly.pdbx_seq_one_letter_code
_entity_poly.pdbx_strand_id
1 'polypeptide(L)'
;MNNAHLRLENTLEQYKSKLPPKPYHTNDYYFGKKIGALDLALKSNHIQPNSLTHKYFIILDLDSDMSVLDWADKGLPAPHLIVRNLDNGRSHMTYILKTSIKNDVTGLQKPIKYFSDVEHGLAVRVGADMNYNGLLTKNPFKASSYKVLSYEDTPYDLDYLNEFVDKGLFAFKGVADF
;
A
#
# COMPACT_ATOMS: atom_id res chain seq x y z
N MET A 1 -26.85 -8.78 -0.37
CA MET A 1 -25.52 -8.54 -0.98
C MET A 1 -24.53 -9.54 -0.37
N ASN A 2 -23.61 -10.09 -1.16
CA ASN A 2 -22.55 -10.97 -0.66
C ASN A 2 -21.63 -10.18 0.29
N ASN A 3 -21.31 -10.70 1.48
CA ASN A 3 -20.46 -10.04 2.47
C ASN A 3 -19.11 -9.57 1.88
N ALA A 4 -18.53 -10.33 0.95
CA ALA A 4 -17.28 -9.96 0.29
C ALA A 4 -17.42 -8.75 -0.64
N HIS A 5 -18.59 -8.59 -1.28
CA HIS A 5 -18.85 -7.46 -2.17
C HIS A 5 -19.04 -6.17 -1.36
N LEU A 6 -19.84 -6.22 -0.30
CA LEU A 6 -20.04 -5.07 0.60
C LEU A 6 -18.72 -4.62 1.22
N ARG A 7 -17.88 -5.57 1.66
CA ARG A 7 -16.54 -5.27 2.19
C ARG A 7 -15.68 -4.54 1.16
N LEU A 8 -15.65 -5.02 -0.10
CA LEU A 8 -14.90 -4.34 -1.16
C LEU A 8 -15.41 -2.91 -1.40
N GLU A 9 -16.72 -2.70 -1.44
CA GLU A 9 -17.30 -1.35 -1.60
C GLU A 9 -16.86 -0.43 -0.45
N ASN A 10 -17.01 -0.87 0.80
CA ASN A 10 -16.58 -0.12 1.99
C ASN A 10 -15.08 0.22 1.92
N THR A 11 -14.23 -0.74 1.56
CA THR A 11 -12.79 -0.51 1.45
C THR A 11 -12.47 0.51 0.36
N LEU A 12 -13.13 0.42 -0.81
CA LEU A 12 -12.90 1.36 -1.93
C LEU A 12 -13.34 2.78 -1.59
N GLU A 13 -14.47 2.96 -0.89
CA GLU A 13 -14.90 4.27 -0.40
C GLU A 13 -13.88 4.88 0.56
N GLN A 14 -13.36 4.08 1.49
CA GLN A 14 -12.34 4.50 2.43
C GLN A 14 -11.00 4.81 1.76
N TYR A 15 -10.60 4.03 0.77
CA TYR A 15 -9.41 4.30 -0.03
C TYR A 15 -9.58 5.62 -0.79
N LYS A 16 -10.73 5.81 -1.46
CA LYS A 16 -11.01 7.03 -2.23
C LYS A 16 -11.00 8.29 -1.37
N SER A 17 -11.57 8.24 -0.16
CA SER A 17 -11.63 9.40 0.74
C SER A 17 -10.27 9.86 1.26
N LYS A 18 -9.23 9.01 1.18
CA LYS A 18 -7.86 9.30 1.64
C LYS A 18 -6.90 9.63 0.49
N LEU A 19 -7.35 9.56 -0.76
CA LEU A 19 -6.52 9.88 -1.92
C LEU A 19 -6.19 11.39 -1.98
N PRO A 20 -5.03 11.76 -2.55
CA PRO A 20 -4.72 13.17 -2.81
C PRO A 20 -5.77 13.79 -3.75
N PRO A 21 -6.09 15.08 -3.61
CA PRO A 21 -7.03 15.76 -4.49
C PRO A 21 -6.50 15.91 -5.92
N LYS A 22 -5.18 15.97 -6.08
CA LYS A 22 -4.47 16.03 -7.36
C LYS A 22 -3.33 15.01 -7.42
N PRO A 23 -3.64 13.71 -7.52
CA PRO A 23 -2.62 12.67 -7.48
C PRO A 23 -1.84 12.63 -8.80
N TYR A 24 -0.61 12.11 -8.75
CA TYR A 24 0.01 11.60 -9.97
C TYR A 24 -0.79 10.43 -10.53
N HIS A 25 -0.86 10.30 -11.84
CA HIS A 25 -1.48 9.16 -12.50
C HIS A 25 -0.85 8.88 -13.87
N THR A 26 -0.96 7.64 -14.35
CA THR A 26 -0.56 7.28 -15.72
C THR A 26 -1.24 5.99 -16.19
N ASN A 27 -1.34 5.83 -17.50
CA ASN A 27 -1.73 4.55 -18.12
C ASN A 27 -0.53 3.70 -18.50
N ASP A 28 0.64 4.32 -18.67
CA ASP A 28 1.87 3.70 -19.13
C ASP A 28 3.06 4.52 -18.64
N TYR A 29 3.98 3.85 -17.95
CA TYR A 29 5.18 4.47 -17.39
C TYR A 29 6.09 5.10 -18.47
N TYR A 30 6.05 4.60 -19.71
CA TYR A 30 6.88 5.09 -20.81
C TYR A 30 6.59 6.57 -21.16
N PHE A 31 5.31 6.98 -21.08
CA PHE A 31 4.90 8.36 -21.36
C PHE A 31 4.99 9.28 -20.14
N GLY A 32 5.55 8.78 -19.03
CA GLY A 32 5.66 9.51 -17.77
C GLY A 32 4.34 9.61 -17.00
N LYS A 33 4.38 10.35 -15.89
CA LYS A 33 3.25 10.58 -14.99
C LYS A 33 2.69 12.00 -15.16
N LYS A 34 1.36 12.14 -15.03
CA LYS A 34 0.64 13.42 -15.06
C LYS A 34 0.11 13.74 -13.67
N ILE A 35 -0.12 15.02 -13.39
CA ILE A 35 -0.90 15.47 -12.22
C ILE A 35 -2.27 15.88 -12.74
N GLY A 36 -3.36 15.38 -12.15
CA GLY A 36 -4.71 15.65 -12.61
C GLY A 36 -5.72 15.66 -11.48
N ALA A 37 -6.95 16.09 -11.77
CA ALA A 37 -8.05 15.98 -10.83
C ALA A 37 -8.36 14.50 -10.51
N LEU A 38 -8.86 14.24 -9.30
CA LEU A 38 -9.09 12.88 -8.81
C LEU A 38 -9.99 12.04 -9.73
N ASP A 39 -11.06 12.62 -10.27
CA ASP A 39 -11.99 11.96 -11.19
C ASP A 39 -11.32 11.45 -12.49
N LEU A 40 -10.33 12.18 -13.00
CA LEU A 40 -9.52 11.75 -14.14
C LEU A 40 -8.51 10.67 -13.73
N ALA A 41 -7.84 10.87 -12.59
CA ALA A 41 -6.84 9.94 -12.09
C ALA A 41 -7.44 8.55 -11.80
N LEU A 42 -8.66 8.50 -11.25
CA LEU A 42 -9.40 7.26 -10.97
C LEU A 42 -9.66 6.41 -12.23
N LYS A 43 -9.59 7.00 -13.43
CA LYS A 43 -9.77 6.29 -14.71
C LYS A 43 -8.46 5.73 -15.28
N SER A 44 -7.32 6.05 -14.68
CA SER A 44 -5.99 5.64 -15.16
C SER A 44 -5.56 4.29 -14.60
N ASN A 45 -4.60 3.61 -15.25
CA ASN A 45 -4.09 2.31 -14.77
C ASN A 45 -3.34 2.42 -13.45
N HIS A 46 -2.55 3.48 -13.25
CA HIS A 46 -1.77 3.70 -12.05
C HIS A 46 -2.08 5.07 -11.45
N ILE A 47 -2.07 5.14 -10.11
CA ILE A 47 -2.42 6.34 -9.34
C ILE A 47 -1.47 6.49 -8.15
N GLN A 48 -1.21 7.73 -7.73
CA GLN A 48 -0.48 8.02 -6.50
C GLN A 48 -1.39 7.78 -5.28
N PRO A 49 -1.00 6.87 -4.36
CA PRO A 49 -1.82 6.54 -3.19
C PRO A 49 -1.68 7.59 -2.09
N ASN A 50 -0.45 7.97 -1.74
CA ASN A 50 -0.15 8.89 -0.64
C ASN A 50 0.19 10.30 -1.17
N SER A 51 -0.23 11.33 -0.46
CA SER A 51 0.14 12.72 -0.79
C SER A 51 1.56 13.03 -0.32
N LEU A 52 2.10 14.18 -0.72
CA LEU A 52 3.38 14.65 -0.21
C LEU A 52 3.35 14.92 1.30
N THR A 53 2.17 15.23 1.86
CA THR A 53 2.04 15.70 3.25
C THR A 53 1.47 14.64 4.20
N HIS A 54 0.76 13.63 3.68
CA HIS A 54 0.10 12.59 4.48
C HIS A 54 0.23 11.24 3.82
N LYS A 55 0.71 10.25 4.59
CA LYS A 55 0.69 8.83 4.24
C LYS A 55 -0.42 8.11 5.00
N TYR A 56 -1.37 7.55 4.27
CA TYR A 56 -2.44 6.70 4.79
C TYR A 56 -2.26 5.23 4.39
N PHE A 57 -1.46 4.95 3.37
CA PHE A 57 -1.37 3.62 2.78
C PHE A 57 0.05 3.06 2.90
N ILE A 58 0.15 1.81 3.33
CA ILE A 58 1.35 0.98 3.11
C ILE A 58 1.04 0.13 1.89
N ILE A 59 1.87 0.23 0.85
CA ILE A 59 1.68 -0.49 -0.41
C ILE A 59 2.88 -1.40 -0.64
N LEU A 60 2.63 -2.69 -0.79
CA LEU A 60 3.65 -3.72 -0.99
C LEU A 60 3.46 -4.33 -2.38
N ASP A 61 4.49 -4.29 -3.24
CA ASP A 61 4.47 -4.91 -4.57
C ASP A 61 4.91 -6.37 -4.46
N LEU A 62 4.03 -7.28 -4.88
CA LEU A 62 4.21 -8.72 -4.76
C LEU A 62 4.36 -9.32 -6.15
N ASP A 63 5.50 -9.98 -6.37
CA ASP A 63 5.90 -10.48 -7.68
C ASP A 63 5.51 -11.94 -7.95
N SER A 64 4.91 -12.61 -6.97
CA SER A 64 4.43 -13.99 -7.09
C SER A 64 3.11 -14.08 -7.89
N ASP A 65 3.01 -15.09 -8.76
CA ASP A 65 1.79 -15.44 -9.50
C ASP A 65 0.61 -15.82 -8.56
N MET A 66 0.94 -16.26 -7.34
CA MET A 66 -0.01 -16.62 -6.27
C MET A 66 -0.12 -15.56 -5.17
N SER A 67 0.39 -14.35 -5.41
CA SER A 67 0.56 -13.28 -4.41
C SER A 67 -0.67 -12.87 -3.61
N VAL A 68 -1.87 -13.24 -4.06
CA VAL A 68 -3.15 -12.95 -3.39
C VAL A 68 -3.23 -13.53 -1.97
N LEU A 69 -2.57 -14.66 -1.70
CA LEU A 69 -2.64 -15.33 -0.40
C LEU A 69 -1.32 -15.33 0.37
N ASP A 70 -0.25 -14.72 -0.16
CA ASP A 70 1.08 -14.70 0.49
C ASP A 70 1.01 -14.12 1.91
N TRP A 71 0.17 -13.11 2.15
CA TRP A 71 -0.03 -12.55 3.48
C TRP A 71 -0.55 -13.59 4.49
N ALA A 72 -1.48 -14.44 4.08
CA ALA A 72 -2.09 -15.45 4.95
C ALA A 72 -1.08 -16.56 5.27
N ASP A 73 -0.34 -17.04 4.26
CA ASP A 73 0.72 -18.05 4.43
C ASP A 73 1.86 -17.55 5.33
N LYS A 74 2.09 -16.23 5.34
CA LYS A 74 3.08 -15.56 6.19
C LYS A 74 2.52 -15.07 7.52
N GLY A 75 1.26 -15.35 7.84
CA GLY A 75 0.62 -14.98 9.11
C GLY A 75 0.51 -13.46 9.34
N LEU A 76 0.44 -12.68 8.26
CA LEU A 76 0.19 -11.23 8.31
C LEU A 76 -1.31 -10.94 8.47
N PRO A 77 -1.69 -9.73 8.95
CA PRO A 77 -3.09 -9.37 9.06
C PRO A 77 -3.74 -9.30 7.67
N ALA A 78 -5.07 -9.46 7.64
CA ALA A 78 -5.82 -9.36 6.39
C ALA A 78 -5.61 -7.97 5.75
N PRO A 79 -5.21 -7.90 4.46
CA PRO A 79 -5.04 -6.63 3.77
C PRO A 79 -6.39 -6.03 3.37
N HIS A 80 -6.41 -4.72 3.28
CA HIS A 80 -7.59 -3.99 2.81
C HIS A 80 -7.81 -4.22 1.33
N LEU A 81 -6.77 -4.11 0.51
CA LEU A 81 -6.88 -4.34 -0.92
C LEU A 81 -5.72 -5.19 -1.45
N ILE A 82 -6.05 -6.05 -2.40
CA ILE A 82 -5.09 -6.65 -3.33
C ILE A 82 -5.54 -6.31 -4.75
N VAL A 83 -4.69 -5.58 -5.47
CA VAL A 83 -4.91 -5.19 -6.87
C VAL A 83 -3.99 -6.04 -7.74
N ARG A 84 -4.56 -7.08 -8.35
CA ARG A 84 -3.84 -8.12 -9.08
C ARG A 84 -3.94 -7.94 -10.58
N ASN A 85 -2.80 -8.07 -11.25
CA ASN A 85 -2.72 -8.19 -12.70
C ASN A 85 -3.45 -9.46 -13.20
N LEU A 86 -4.21 -9.32 -14.28
CA LEU A 86 -5.00 -10.42 -14.85
C LEU A 86 -4.15 -11.46 -15.59
N ASP A 87 -2.98 -11.06 -16.10
CA ASP A 87 -2.09 -11.86 -16.95
C ASP A 87 -1.06 -12.68 -16.17
N ASN A 88 -0.38 -12.07 -15.19
CA ASN A 88 0.76 -12.71 -14.49
C ASN A 88 0.57 -12.83 -12.99
N GLY A 89 -0.55 -12.37 -12.44
CA GLY A 89 -0.85 -12.52 -11.02
C GLY A 89 -0.06 -11.66 -10.04
N ARG A 90 0.96 -10.92 -10.48
CA ARG A 90 1.64 -9.90 -9.68
C ARG A 90 0.62 -8.89 -9.15
N SER A 91 0.78 -8.45 -7.91
CA SER A 91 -0.23 -7.65 -7.24
C SER A 91 0.35 -6.57 -6.35
N HIS A 92 -0.40 -5.49 -6.16
CA HIS A 92 -0.10 -4.55 -5.07
C HIS A 92 -1.05 -4.83 -3.92
N MET A 93 -0.47 -5.14 -2.77
CA MET A 93 -1.18 -5.31 -1.51
C MET A 93 -1.19 -3.99 -0.73
N THR A 94 -2.31 -3.66 -0.11
CA THR A 94 -2.52 -2.40 0.59
C THR A 94 -3.01 -2.63 2.01
N TYR A 95 -2.36 -1.97 2.97
CA TYR A 95 -2.94 -1.66 4.28
C TYR A 95 -3.35 -0.19 4.34
N ILE A 96 -4.54 0.09 4.88
CA ILE A 96 -5.08 1.42 5.12
C ILE A 96 -4.92 1.76 6.60
N LEU A 97 -4.26 2.88 6.88
CA LEU A 97 -4.10 3.41 8.22
C LEU A 97 -5.32 4.23 8.66
N LYS A 98 -5.68 4.08 9.93
CA LYS A 98 -6.70 4.88 10.60
C LYS A 98 -6.30 6.34 10.75
N THR A 99 -5.03 6.58 11.10
CA THR A 99 -4.44 7.91 11.23
C THR A 99 -3.28 8.05 10.25
N SER A 100 -3.20 9.18 9.55
CA SER A 100 -2.10 9.43 8.62
C SER A 100 -0.80 9.78 9.35
N ILE A 101 0.30 9.45 8.68
CA ILE A 101 1.63 9.92 9.05
C ILE A 101 1.92 11.21 8.27
N LYS A 102 2.16 12.30 9.01
CA LYS A 102 2.52 13.59 8.45
C LYS A 102 3.94 13.53 7.87
N ASN A 103 4.07 13.83 6.58
CA ASN A 103 5.27 13.64 5.77
C ASN A 103 5.75 14.94 5.09
N ASP A 104 5.28 16.11 5.54
CA ASP A 104 5.79 17.39 5.07
C ASP A 104 7.08 17.82 5.81
N VAL A 105 7.62 19.00 5.47
CA VAL A 105 8.84 19.55 6.09
C VAL A 105 8.71 19.82 7.59
N THR A 106 7.48 19.84 8.12
CA THR A 106 7.20 20.00 9.55
C THR A 106 6.88 18.66 10.23
N GLY A 107 6.93 17.56 9.48
CA GLY A 107 6.71 16.21 9.97
C GLY A 107 7.76 15.83 11.00
N LEU A 108 7.30 15.19 12.08
CA LEU A 108 8.18 14.67 13.10
C LEU A 108 8.94 13.47 12.52
N GLN A 109 10.27 13.49 12.62
CA GLN A 109 11.14 12.43 12.11
C GLN A 109 10.82 11.07 12.75
N LYS A 110 10.43 11.05 14.03
CA LYS A 110 10.09 9.82 14.77
C LYS A 110 8.93 9.04 14.12
N PRO A 111 7.72 9.62 13.92
CA PRO A 111 6.64 8.97 13.18
C PRO A 111 7.00 8.53 11.76
N ILE A 112 7.76 9.33 11.00
CA ILE A 112 8.16 8.99 9.62
C ILE A 112 9.08 7.76 9.64
N LYS A 113 10.07 7.75 10.53
CA LYS A 113 10.97 6.62 10.71
C LYS A 113 10.20 5.38 11.15
N TYR A 114 9.30 5.51 12.13
CA TYR A 114 8.51 4.40 12.62
C TYR A 114 7.62 3.80 11.52
N PHE A 115 6.95 4.63 10.72
CA PHE A 115 6.22 4.18 9.54
C PHE A 115 7.12 3.42 8.56
N SER A 116 8.29 3.96 8.25
CA SER A 116 9.25 3.34 7.33
C SER A 116 9.76 1.99 7.86
N ASP A 117 10.02 1.89 9.16
CA ASP A 117 10.49 0.65 9.80
C ASP A 117 9.36 -0.41 9.76
N VAL A 118 8.09 -0.02 9.99
CA VAL A 118 6.94 -0.93 9.87
C VAL A 118 6.69 -1.37 8.43
N GLU A 119 6.67 -0.44 7.48
CA GLU A 119 6.52 -0.71 6.04
C GLU A 119 7.60 -1.68 5.55
N HIS A 120 8.87 -1.42 5.91
CA HIS A 120 10.00 -2.28 5.57
C HIS A 120 9.86 -3.68 6.21
N GLY A 121 9.50 -3.74 7.48
CA GLY A 121 9.31 -5.00 8.19
C GLY A 121 8.23 -5.89 7.56
N LEU A 122 7.09 -5.30 7.21
CA LEU A 122 6.01 -6.00 6.52
C LEU A 122 6.43 -6.44 5.11
N ALA A 123 7.17 -5.59 4.38
CA ALA A 123 7.71 -5.92 3.06
C ALA A 123 8.63 -7.15 3.12
N VAL A 124 9.56 -7.19 4.09
CA VAL A 124 10.45 -8.34 4.33
C VAL A 124 9.66 -9.60 4.67
N ARG A 125 8.68 -9.50 5.57
CA ARG A 125 7.84 -10.62 6.01
C ARG A 125 7.10 -11.29 4.85
N VAL A 126 6.48 -10.49 3.99
CA VAL A 126 5.69 -11.00 2.86
C VAL A 126 6.56 -11.33 1.63
N GLY A 127 7.80 -10.85 1.59
CA GLY A 127 8.69 -11.01 0.44
C GLY A 127 8.36 -10.06 -0.72
N ALA A 128 7.93 -8.84 -0.40
CA ALA A 128 7.64 -7.80 -1.39
C ALA A 128 8.92 -7.27 -2.07
N ASP A 129 8.77 -6.65 -3.24
CA ASP A 129 9.88 -5.95 -3.90
C ASP A 129 10.38 -4.77 -3.05
N MET A 130 11.59 -4.91 -2.52
CA MET A 130 12.24 -3.90 -1.67
C MET A 130 12.69 -2.65 -2.45
N ASN A 131 12.68 -2.69 -3.79
CA ASN A 131 13.00 -1.54 -4.64
C ASN A 131 11.75 -0.72 -5.03
N TYR A 132 10.56 -1.19 -4.68
CA TYR A 132 9.33 -0.46 -4.94
C TYR A 132 9.26 0.82 -4.10
N ASN A 133 9.11 1.97 -4.76
CA ASN A 133 9.19 3.29 -4.11
C ASN A 133 7.83 3.86 -3.66
N GLY A 134 6.73 3.14 -3.87
CA GLY A 134 5.40 3.55 -3.42
C GLY A 134 4.78 4.76 -4.11
N LEU A 135 5.43 5.35 -5.14
CA LEU A 135 4.95 6.58 -5.78
C LEU A 135 3.66 6.36 -6.59
N LEU A 136 3.58 5.25 -7.31
CA LEU A 136 2.45 4.88 -8.16
C LEU A 136 2.07 3.44 -7.89
N THR A 137 0.80 3.21 -7.59
CA THR A 137 0.24 1.88 -7.40
C THR A 137 -0.75 1.52 -8.50
N LYS A 138 -0.97 0.22 -8.74
CA LYS A 138 -2.06 -0.30 -9.57
C LYS A 138 -3.38 0.27 -9.03
N ASN A 139 -4.19 0.88 -9.90
CA ASN A 139 -5.38 1.61 -9.48
C ASN A 139 -6.55 0.65 -9.19
N PRO A 140 -7.04 0.56 -7.94
CA PRO A 140 -8.14 -0.34 -7.59
C PRO A 140 -9.49 0.04 -8.24
N PHE A 141 -9.62 1.23 -8.82
CA PHE A 141 -10.83 1.66 -9.54
C PHE A 141 -10.80 1.26 -11.03
N LYS A 142 -9.71 0.65 -11.49
CA LYS A 142 -9.52 0.20 -12.88
C LYS A 142 -9.79 -1.31 -13.02
N ALA A 143 -11.01 -1.73 -12.66
CA ALA A 143 -11.42 -3.15 -12.70
C ALA A 143 -11.36 -3.79 -14.10
N SER A 144 -11.34 -2.99 -15.18
CA SER A 144 -11.11 -3.49 -16.54
C SER A 144 -9.68 -4.02 -16.77
N SER A 145 -8.73 -3.63 -15.92
CA SER A 145 -7.31 -3.95 -16.05
C SER A 145 -6.79 -4.82 -14.91
N TYR A 146 -7.49 -4.83 -13.76
CA TYR A 146 -7.05 -5.55 -12.56
C TYR A 146 -8.20 -6.32 -11.93
N LYS A 147 -7.86 -7.46 -11.32
CA LYS A 147 -8.73 -8.13 -10.35
C LYS A 147 -8.50 -7.49 -8.98
N VAL A 148 -9.56 -7.00 -8.36
CA VAL A 148 -9.50 -6.30 -7.08
C VAL A 148 -10.20 -7.12 -6.01
N LEU A 149 -9.50 -7.35 -4.90
CA LEU A 149 -9.97 -8.15 -3.78
C LEU A 149 -9.82 -7.35 -2.49
N SER A 150 -10.74 -7.58 -1.55
CA SER A 150 -10.68 -7.01 -0.20
C SER A 150 -10.89 -8.10 0.85
N TYR A 151 -10.05 -8.08 1.89
CA TYR A 151 -10.09 -9.01 3.02
C TYR A 151 -10.37 -8.32 4.36
N GLU A 152 -10.19 -7.00 4.43
CA GLU A 152 -10.51 -6.15 5.58
C GLU A 152 -11.11 -4.81 5.11
N ASP A 153 -12.05 -4.24 5.86
CA ASP A 153 -12.58 -2.89 5.62
C ASP A 153 -12.41 -1.94 6.81
N THR A 154 -11.88 -2.37 7.94
CA THR A 154 -11.58 -1.51 9.09
C THR A 154 -10.11 -1.05 9.06
N PRO A 155 -9.81 0.26 8.97
CA PRO A 155 -8.43 0.76 8.97
C PRO A 155 -7.66 0.37 10.22
N TYR A 156 -6.38 0.06 10.05
CA TYR A 156 -5.51 -0.34 11.16
C TYR A 156 -4.79 0.86 11.79
N ASP A 157 -4.52 0.75 13.08
CA ASP A 157 -3.51 1.56 13.74
C ASP A 157 -2.11 1.05 13.31
N LEU A 158 -1.15 1.97 13.15
CA LEU A 158 0.21 1.59 12.73
C LEU A 158 0.88 0.68 13.78
N ASP A 159 0.55 0.87 15.06
CA ASP A 159 1.07 0.05 16.16
C ASP A 159 0.61 -1.40 16.08
N TYR A 160 -0.64 -1.64 15.64
CA TYR A 160 -1.13 -3.00 15.41
C TYR A 160 -0.34 -3.68 14.30
N LEU A 161 -0.08 -2.97 13.19
CA LEU A 161 0.73 -3.52 12.08
C LEU A 161 2.17 -3.83 12.51
N ASN A 162 2.74 -3.05 13.44
CA ASN A 162 4.08 -3.27 13.98
C ASN A 162 4.20 -4.57 14.81
N GLU A 163 3.10 -5.14 15.30
CA GLU A 163 3.12 -6.43 16.01
C GLU A 163 3.53 -7.60 15.11
N PHE A 164 3.37 -7.45 13.78
CA PHE A 164 3.68 -8.47 12.78
C PHE A 164 5.07 -8.32 12.16
N VAL A 165 5.85 -7.34 12.62
CA VAL A 165 7.20 -7.09 12.13
C VAL A 165 8.21 -7.86 13.00
N ASP A 166 9.14 -8.56 12.34
CA ASP A 166 10.22 -9.28 13.02
C ASP A 166 11.21 -8.27 13.65
N LYS A 167 11.06 -8.02 14.95
CA LYS A 167 11.87 -7.04 15.71
C LYS A 167 13.37 -7.38 15.77
N GLY A 168 13.74 -8.62 15.43
CA GLY A 168 15.13 -9.08 15.35
C GLY A 168 15.89 -8.61 14.10
N LEU A 169 15.21 -8.10 13.06
CA LEU A 169 15.85 -7.59 11.85
C LEU A 169 16.46 -6.19 11.99
N PHE A 170 16.13 -5.45 13.06
CA PHE A 170 16.66 -4.11 13.32
C PHE A 170 17.90 -4.10 14.24
N ALA A 171 18.34 -5.27 14.71
CA ALA A 171 19.35 -5.39 15.76
C ALA A 171 20.75 -5.79 15.26
N PHE A 172 21.20 -5.42 14.05
CA PHE A 172 22.61 -5.54 13.66
C PHE A 172 23.03 -4.47 12.63
N LYS A 173 23.34 -3.27 13.13
CA LYS A 173 24.34 -2.34 12.56
C LYS A 173 24.74 -1.33 13.64
N GLY A 174 25.44 -1.83 14.63
CA GLY A 174 25.86 -1.07 15.81
C GLY A 174 26.79 -1.89 16.69
N VAL A 175 27.80 -2.53 16.09
CA VAL A 175 28.99 -2.93 16.83
C VAL A 175 30.13 -2.13 16.23
N ALA A 176 30.66 -1.26 17.08
CA ALA A 176 31.89 -0.53 16.83
C ALA A 176 33.03 -1.52 16.69
N ASP A 177 33.82 -1.38 15.63
CA ASP A 177 35.19 -1.86 15.60
C ASP A 177 36.09 -0.63 15.56
N PHE A 178 37.09 -0.67 16.45
CA PHE A 178 38.12 0.34 16.70
C PHE A 178 39.03 0.59 15.49
#